data_AF-X8CFR6-F1
#
_entry.id   AF-X8CFR6-F1
#
_cell.length_a   1.000
_cell.length_b   1.000
_cell.length_c   1.000
_cell.angle_alpha   90.00
_cell.angle_beta   90.00
_cell.angle_gamma   90.00
#
_symmetry.space_group_name_H-M   'P 1'
#
loop_
_entity.id
_entity.type
_entity.pdbx_description
1 polymer ?
#
loop_
_entity_poly.entity_id
_entity_poly.type
_entity_poly.pdbx_seq_one_letter_code
_entity_poly.pdbx_strand_id
1 'polypeptide(L)'
;MTSRATTAVPVESVEARAYTIPTDAPESDGTLAWDSTTLVLVTARAGDKVGTGYTYADTPVVTVVRSKLADVVTGRDALQPPARWAEMQHAVRNLGKPGVVAEAISAVDIALWDLRPGYWTNR
;
A
#
# COMPACT_ATOMS: atom_id res chain seq x y z
N MET A 1 -3.32 34.70 -8.83
CA MET A 1 -2.40 33.59 -8.49
C MET A 1 -2.90 32.35 -9.20
N THR A 2 -2.49 32.15 -10.45
CA THR A 2 -3.01 31.09 -11.32
C THR A 2 -2.39 29.77 -10.90
N SER A 3 -3.19 28.87 -10.31
CA SER A 3 -2.75 27.52 -9.96
C SER A 3 -2.27 26.82 -11.23
N ARG A 4 -1.00 26.43 -11.26
CA ARG A 4 -0.43 25.65 -12.36
C ARG A 4 -0.94 24.22 -12.19
N ALA A 5 -1.94 23.83 -12.99
CA ALA A 5 -2.44 22.46 -13.01
C ALA A 5 -1.26 21.51 -13.28
N THR A 6 -0.91 20.70 -12.28
CA THR A 6 0.06 19.63 -12.46
C THR A 6 -0.62 18.53 -13.27
N THR A 7 0.00 18.09 -14.36
CA THR A 7 -0.47 16.94 -15.14
C THR A 7 -0.58 15.74 -14.21
N ALA A 8 -1.76 15.12 -14.16
CA ALA A 8 -1.99 13.93 -13.38
C ALA A 8 -1.06 12.79 -13.84
N VAL A 9 -0.55 12.02 -12.88
CA VAL A 9 0.29 10.86 -13.16
C VAL A 9 -0.50 9.61 -12.77
N PRO A 10 -1.07 8.86 -13.74
CA PRO A 10 -1.90 7.72 -13.41
C PRO A 10 -1.07 6.60 -12.76
N VAL A 11 -1.61 5.98 -11.71
CA VAL A 11 -1.12 4.68 -11.23
C VAL A 11 -1.42 3.63 -12.31
N GLU A 12 -0.39 2.99 -12.81
CA GLU A 12 -0.45 1.99 -13.89
C GLU A 12 -0.76 0.60 -13.35
N SER A 13 -0.20 0.25 -12.19
CA SER A 13 -0.39 -1.05 -11.57
C SER A 13 -0.10 -1.00 -10.08
N VAL A 14 -0.78 -1.86 -9.32
CA VAL A 14 -0.47 -2.16 -7.91
C VAL A 14 -0.36 -3.67 -7.73
N GLU A 15 0.80 -4.13 -7.28
CA GLU A 15 1.05 -5.54 -6.98
C GLU A 15 1.29 -5.74 -5.48
N ALA A 16 0.95 -6.92 -4.98
CA ALA A 16 1.22 -7.31 -3.60
C ALA A 16 1.82 -8.73 -3.54
N ARG A 17 2.81 -8.93 -2.65
CA ARG A 17 3.48 -10.21 -2.38
C ARG A 17 3.73 -10.37 -0.89
N ALA A 18 3.61 -11.58 -0.37
CA ALA A 18 3.90 -11.91 1.01
C ALA A 18 5.20 -12.74 1.11
N TYR A 19 6.00 -12.46 2.12
CA TYR A 19 7.25 -13.15 2.43
C TYR A 19 7.25 -13.50 3.92
N THR A 20 7.40 -14.77 4.25
CA THR A 20 7.57 -15.22 5.63
C THR A 20 9.05 -15.43 5.90
N ILE A 21 9.58 -14.67 6.85
CA ILE A 21 10.99 -14.61 7.18
C ILE A 21 11.16 -15.25 8.56
N PRO A 22 11.88 -16.38 8.69
CA PRO A 22 12.16 -17.00 9.98
C PRO A 22 12.92 -16.05 10.90
N THR A 23 12.65 -16.12 12.20
CA THR A 23 13.49 -15.48 13.22
C THR A 23 14.77 -16.30 13.44
N ASP A 24 15.82 -15.65 13.97
CA ASP A 24 17.11 -16.32 14.22
C ASP A 24 17.02 -17.36 15.36
N ALA A 25 15.98 -17.25 16.21
CA ALA A 25 15.62 -18.18 17.28
C ALA A 25 14.11 -18.05 17.62
N PRO A 26 13.50 -19.01 18.33
CA PRO A 26 12.13 -18.85 18.81
C PRO A 26 11.97 -17.60 19.71
N GLU A 27 10.93 -16.82 19.46
CA GLU A 27 10.62 -15.56 20.16
C GLU A 27 9.27 -15.64 20.89
N SER A 28 9.09 -14.84 21.93
CA SER A 28 7.82 -14.73 22.65
C SER A 28 7.70 -13.45 23.47
N ASP A 29 6.47 -13.02 23.72
CA ASP A 29 6.10 -12.11 24.80
C ASP A 29 5.19 -12.80 25.84
N GLY A 30 4.61 -12.04 26.78
CA GLY A 30 3.75 -12.60 27.83
C GLY A 30 2.44 -13.24 27.36
N THR A 31 2.11 -13.13 26.08
CA THR A 31 0.83 -13.54 25.49
C THR A 31 0.95 -14.31 24.17
N LEU A 32 2.10 -14.28 23.50
CA LEU A 32 2.29 -14.91 22.20
C LEU A 32 3.72 -15.46 22.04
N ALA A 33 3.87 -16.55 21.31
CA ALA A 33 5.16 -17.06 20.84
C ALA A 33 5.13 -17.17 19.31
N TRP A 34 6.27 -16.96 18.65
CA TRP A 34 6.41 -17.00 17.20
C TRP A 34 7.85 -17.39 16.79
N ASP A 35 8.00 -17.78 15.53
CA ASP A 35 9.27 -18.20 14.92
C ASP A 35 9.54 -17.52 13.58
N SER A 36 8.70 -16.54 13.21
CA SER A 36 8.76 -15.88 11.92
C SER A 36 8.00 -14.54 11.93
N THR A 37 8.35 -13.69 10.96
CA THR A 37 7.61 -12.47 10.61
C THR A 37 7.15 -12.56 9.16
N THR A 38 5.86 -12.32 8.90
CA THR A 38 5.36 -12.18 7.53
C THR A 38 5.32 -10.70 7.13
N LEU A 39 6.06 -10.36 6.07
CA LEU A 39 6.06 -9.06 5.42
C LEU A 39 5.20 -9.12 4.17
N VAL A 40 4.26 -8.20 4.04
CA VAL A 40 3.49 -8.00 2.80
C VAL A 40 4.00 -6.74 2.13
N LEU A 41 4.64 -6.93 0.97
CA LEU A 41 5.17 -5.86 0.12
C LEU A 41 4.12 -5.49 -0.94
N VAL A 42 3.84 -4.20 -1.05
CA VAL A 42 3.07 -3.58 -2.12
C VAL A 42 3.98 -2.72 -2.99
N THR A 43 3.88 -2.87 -4.30
CA THR A 43 4.57 -2.01 -5.27
C THR A 43 3.55 -1.33 -6.17
N ALA A 44 3.62 0.00 -6.26
CA ALA A 44 2.79 0.80 -7.15
C ALA A 44 3.66 1.43 -8.24
N ARG A 45 3.25 1.32 -9.50
CA ARG A 45 3.96 1.91 -10.65
C ARG A 45 3.19 3.09 -11.20
N ALA A 46 3.89 4.17 -11.52
CA ALA A 46 3.34 5.33 -12.21
C ALA A 46 4.47 6.00 -13.00
N GLY A 47 4.33 6.13 -14.33
CA GLY A 47 5.38 6.65 -15.19
C GLY A 47 6.68 5.84 -15.08
N ASP A 48 7.81 6.54 -14.92
CA ASP A 48 9.13 5.93 -14.76
C ASP A 48 9.45 5.53 -13.30
N LYS A 49 8.51 5.69 -12.37
CA LYS A 49 8.70 5.48 -10.93
C LYS A 49 7.97 4.23 -10.43
N VAL A 50 8.55 3.64 -9.40
CA VAL A 50 7.93 2.57 -8.61
C VAL A 50 8.06 2.98 -7.16
N GLY A 51 6.92 3.05 -6.46
CA GLY A 51 6.86 3.25 -5.03
C GLY A 51 6.65 1.92 -4.32
N THR A 52 7.22 1.82 -3.13
CA THR A 52 7.21 0.65 -2.29
C THR A 52 6.52 0.95 -0.96
N GLY A 53 5.67 0.04 -0.53
CA GLY A 53 5.01 0.11 0.77
C GLY A 53 4.86 -1.29 1.34
N TYR A 54 4.82 -1.40 2.66
CA TYR A 54 4.75 -2.70 3.31
C TYR A 54 3.98 -2.65 4.62
N THR A 55 3.57 -3.82 5.07
CA THR A 55 3.03 -4.04 6.41
C THR A 55 3.53 -5.39 6.94
N TYR A 56 3.56 -5.55 8.25
CA TYR A 56 3.78 -6.84 8.91
C TYR A 56 2.41 -7.44 9.23
N ALA A 57 2.03 -8.46 8.47
CA ALA A 57 0.70 -9.05 8.49
C ALA A 57 0.71 -10.41 7.78
N ASP A 58 -0.41 -11.12 7.82
CA ASP A 58 -0.55 -12.42 7.14
C ASP A 58 -0.97 -12.26 5.66
N THR A 59 -0.82 -13.33 4.89
CA THR A 59 -1.16 -13.51 3.49
C THR A 59 -2.55 -12.99 3.03
N PRO A 60 -3.62 -12.95 3.84
CA PRO A 60 -4.91 -12.39 3.41
C PRO A 60 -4.85 -10.91 2.99
N VAL A 61 -3.89 -10.14 3.49
CA VAL A 61 -3.66 -8.74 3.05
C VAL A 61 -3.43 -8.68 1.55
N VAL A 62 -2.68 -9.63 0.97
CA VAL A 62 -2.44 -9.70 -0.48
C VAL A 62 -3.75 -9.84 -1.25
N THR A 63 -4.69 -10.64 -0.74
CA THR A 63 -6.02 -10.81 -1.34
C THR A 63 -6.82 -9.50 -1.30
N VAL A 64 -6.81 -8.77 -0.19
CA VAL A 64 -7.51 -7.48 -0.09
C VAL A 64 -6.93 -6.46 -1.06
N VAL A 65 -5.60 -6.39 -1.18
CA VAL A 65 -4.95 -5.49 -2.14
C VAL A 65 -5.37 -5.83 -3.57
N ARG A 66 -5.25 -7.11 -3.97
CA ARG A 66 -5.54 -7.55 -5.34
C ARG A 66 -7.01 -7.49 -5.72
N SER A 67 -7.90 -7.93 -4.83
CA SER A 67 -9.33 -8.07 -5.13
C SER A 67 -10.14 -6.78 -4.95
N LYS A 68 -9.56 -5.79 -4.26
CA LYS A 68 -10.30 -4.56 -3.92
C LYS A 68 -9.52 -3.28 -4.12
N LEU A 69 -8.33 -3.15 -3.54
CA LEU A 69 -7.65 -1.85 -3.49
C LEU A 69 -6.98 -1.48 -4.80
N ALA A 70 -6.42 -2.46 -5.52
CA ALA A 70 -5.76 -2.23 -6.82
C ALA A 70 -6.71 -1.54 -7.82
N ASP A 71 -7.94 -2.01 -7.94
CA ASP A 71 -8.95 -1.42 -8.84
C ASP A 71 -9.38 -0.01 -8.43
N VAL A 72 -9.32 0.31 -7.13
CA VAL A 72 -9.70 1.65 -6.63
C VAL A 72 -8.66 2.70 -7.04
N VAL A 73 -7.37 2.34 -6.99
CA VAL A 73 -6.26 3.28 -7.19
C VAL A 73 -5.71 3.30 -8.60
N THR A 74 -5.87 2.21 -9.37
CA THR A 74 -5.39 2.15 -10.77
C THR A 74 -6.09 3.21 -11.62
N GLY A 75 -5.33 3.88 -12.48
CA GLY A 75 -5.79 4.99 -13.33
C GLY A 75 -6.02 6.31 -12.58
N ARG A 76 -5.87 6.34 -11.25
CA ARG A 76 -5.97 7.58 -10.45
C ARG A 76 -4.63 8.27 -10.36
N ASP A 77 -4.66 9.58 -10.08
CA ASP A 77 -3.45 10.38 -9.92
C ASP A 77 -2.65 9.93 -8.68
N ALA A 78 -1.45 9.39 -8.93
CA ALA A 78 -0.48 8.95 -7.92
C ALA A 78 0.01 10.12 -7.04
N LEU A 79 -0.11 11.37 -7.51
CA LEU A 79 0.32 12.56 -6.77
C LEU A 79 -0.69 13.05 -5.74
N GLN A 80 -1.78 12.32 -5.52
CA GLN A 80 -2.82 12.64 -4.53
C GLN A 80 -3.05 11.50 -3.51
N PRO A 81 -2.03 10.99 -2.78
CA PRO A 81 -2.21 9.89 -1.83
C PRO A 81 -3.36 10.06 -0.83
N PRO A 82 -3.59 11.25 -0.20
CA PRO A 82 -4.72 11.43 0.71
C PRO A 82 -6.09 11.19 0.07
N ALA A 83 -6.25 11.54 -1.21
CA ALA A 83 -7.49 11.27 -1.94
C ALA A 83 -7.65 9.76 -2.23
N ARG A 84 -6.56 9.09 -2.61
CA ARG A 84 -6.55 7.62 -2.83
C ARG A 84 -6.86 6.86 -1.55
N TRP A 85 -6.29 7.30 -0.42
CA TRP A 85 -6.60 6.74 0.90
C TRP A 85 -8.09 6.87 1.24
N ALA A 86 -8.69 8.03 1.02
CA ALA A 86 -10.11 8.25 1.27
C ALA A 86 -11.00 7.37 0.37
N GLU A 87 -10.64 7.22 -0.91
CA GLU A 87 -11.33 6.33 -1.86
C GLU A 87 -11.24 4.87 -1.43
N MET A 88 -10.06 4.39 -1.02
CA MET A 88 -9.87 3.04 -0.49
C MET A 88 -10.71 2.81 0.77
N GLN A 89 -10.68 3.75 1.72
CA GLN A 89 -11.47 3.71 2.95
C GLN A 89 -12.98 3.62 2.69
N HIS A 90 -13.46 4.31 1.65
CA HIS A 90 -14.85 4.23 1.23
C HIS A 90 -15.17 2.87 0.58
N ALA A 91 -14.30 2.39 -0.30
CA ALA A 91 -14.50 1.16 -1.05
C ALA A 91 -14.60 -0.09 -0.18
N VAL A 92 -13.94 -0.10 0.99
CA VAL A 92 -13.89 -1.25 1.91
C VAL A 92 -14.99 -1.25 2.98
N ARG A 93 -15.97 -0.35 2.93
CA ARG A 93 -17.03 -0.20 3.96
C ARG A 93 -17.65 -1.54 4.40
N ASN A 94 -17.88 -2.46 3.47
CA ASN A 94 -18.54 -3.75 3.72
C ASN A 94 -17.58 -4.86 4.20
N LEU A 95 -16.27 -4.67 4.07
CA LEU A 95 -15.26 -5.68 4.39
C LEU A 95 -14.83 -5.65 5.86
N GLY A 96 -15.21 -4.60 6.59
CA GLY A 96 -14.71 -4.32 7.94
C GLY A 96 -13.42 -3.51 7.87
N LYS A 97 -13.40 -2.32 8.50
CA LYS A 97 -12.26 -1.40 8.41
C LYS A 97 -11.01 -1.81 9.22
N PRO A 98 -11.09 -2.36 10.44
CA PRO A 98 -9.90 -2.68 11.24
C PRO A 98 -9.22 -3.99 10.80
N GLY A 99 -8.01 -4.24 11.32
CA GLY A 99 -7.25 -5.47 11.05
C GLY A 99 -6.73 -5.55 9.62
N VAL A 100 -6.87 -6.72 9.00
CA VAL A 100 -6.34 -7.06 7.65
C VAL A 100 -6.64 -5.99 6.59
N VAL A 101 -7.82 -5.37 6.62
CA VAL A 101 -8.20 -4.34 5.66
C VAL A 101 -7.44 -3.03 5.89
N ALA A 102 -7.27 -2.61 7.15
CA ALA A 102 -6.47 -1.44 7.49
C ALA A 102 -5.00 -1.66 7.11
N GLU A 103 -4.45 -2.84 7.39
CA GLU A 103 -3.08 -3.23 7.03
C GLU A 103 -2.86 -3.16 5.50
N ALA A 104 -3.83 -3.64 4.72
CA ALA A 104 -3.80 -3.53 3.26
C ALA A 104 -3.83 -2.07 2.78
N ILE A 105 -4.68 -1.23 3.37
CA ILE A 105 -4.75 0.20 3.05
C ILE A 105 -3.42 0.89 3.40
N SER A 106 -2.84 0.60 4.55
CA SER A 106 -1.56 1.15 4.98
C SER A 106 -0.44 0.81 4.01
N ALA A 107 -0.32 -0.45 3.58
CA ALA A 107 0.73 -0.86 2.64
C ALA A 107 0.60 -0.15 1.28
N VAL A 108 -0.63 0.00 0.76
CA VAL A 108 -0.89 0.73 -0.51
C VAL A 108 -0.63 2.23 -0.33
N ASP A 109 -1.07 2.84 0.77
CA ASP A 109 -0.86 4.27 1.04
C ASP A 109 0.63 4.62 1.11
N ILE A 110 1.43 3.81 1.82
CA ILE A 110 2.89 3.99 1.88
C ILE A 110 3.50 3.92 0.48
N ALA A 111 3.10 2.95 -0.36
CA ALA A 111 3.59 2.84 -1.73
C ALA A 111 3.25 4.08 -2.59
N LEU A 112 2.07 4.67 -2.40
CA LEU A 112 1.67 5.89 -3.09
C LEU A 112 2.43 7.12 -2.57
N TRP A 113 2.73 7.18 -1.28
CA TRP A 113 3.58 8.21 -0.72
C TRP A 113 5.03 8.12 -1.21
N ASP A 114 5.56 6.91 -1.37
CA ASP A 114 6.92 6.68 -1.89
C ASP A 114 7.07 7.07 -3.37
N LEU A 115 6.00 6.99 -4.16
CA LEU A 115 5.99 7.56 -5.52
C LEU A 115 6.18 9.08 -5.52
N ARG A 116 5.72 9.77 -4.48
CA ARG A 116 5.58 11.24 -4.47
C ARG A 116 6.94 11.98 -4.51
N PRO A 117 7.96 11.65 -3.70
CA PRO A 117 9.30 12.28 -3.75
C PRO A 117 9.94 12.33 -5.14
N GLY A 118 9.82 11.26 -5.93
CA GLY A 118 10.43 11.16 -7.26
C GLY A 118 9.91 12.16 -8.29
N TYR A 119 8.74 12.77 -8.03
CA TYR A 119 8.16 13.83 -8.86
C TYR A 119 8.50 15.24 -8.39
N TRP A 120 8.91 15.42 -7.13
CA TRP A 120 9.31 16.72 -6.60
C TRP A 120 10.76 17.07 -6.91
N THR A 121 11.65 16.07 -7.01
CA THR A 121 13.08 16.27 -7.24
C THR A 121 13.47 16.45 -8.71
N ASN A 122 12.54 16.22 -9.64
CA ASN A 122 12.77 16.32 -11.09
C ASN A 122 12.07 17.55 -11.73
N ARG A 123 11.78 18.58 -10.92
CA ARG A 123 11.30 19.91 -11.33
C ARG A 123 12.28 20.98 -10.87
#